data_AF-A0A2M8S124-F1
#
_entry.id   AF-A0A2M8S124-F1
#
_cell.length_a   1.000
_cell.length_b   1.000
_cell.length_c   1.000
_cell.angle_alpha   90.00
_cell.angle_beta   90.00
_cell.angle_gamma   90.00
#
_symmetry.space_group_name_H-M   'P 1'
#
loop_
_entity.id
_entity.type
_entity.pdbx_description
1 polymer ?
#
loop_
_entity_poly.entity_id
_entity_poly.type
_entity_poly.pdbx_seq_one_letter_code
_entity_poly.pdbx_strand_id
1 'polypeptide(L)' 'MANDYTPVDAFQAASGINATELRTFLAICFIAALFFAYVWAIKKGFDGFHVDGDIFGYLKLVLKGAAIIIVVVIFFTY' A
#
# COMPACT_ATOMS: atom_id res chain seq x y z
N MET A 1 14.17 -1.42 -36.28
CA MET A 1 12.85 -1.70 -35.68
C MET A 1 13.04 -1.54 -34.19
N ALA A 2 12.68 -0.37 -33.65
CA ALA A 2 12.84 -0.11 -32.22
C ALA A 2 11.89 -1.05 -31.50
N ASN A 3 12.45 -1.96 -30.70
CA ASN A 3 11.72 -3.01 -30.03
C ASN A 3 10.92 -2.35 -28.90
N ASP A 4 9.61 -2.24 -29.06
CA ASP A 4 8.63 -1.81 -28.04
C ASP A 4 8.51 -2.88 -26.93
N TYR A 5 9.65 -3.30 -26.39
CA TYR A 5 9.75 -4.31 -25.36
C TYR A 5 9.61 -3.62 -24.01
N THR A 6 8.40 -3.65 -23.45
CA THR A 6 8.15 -2.98 -22.18
C THR A 6 8.68 -3.83 -21.02
N PRO A 7 8.97 -3.23 -19.86
CA PRO A 7 9.36 -3.98 -18.67
C PRO A 7 8.31 -5.03 -18.25
N VAL A 8 7.04 -4.79 -18.57
CA VAL A 8 5.93 -5.72 -18.32
C VAL A 8 6.08 -6.96 -19.20
N ASP A 9 6.43 -6.77 -20.48
CA ASP A 9 6.63 -7.87 -21.43
C ASP A 9 7.84 -8.73 -21.05
N ALA A 10 8.93 -8.10 -20.62
CA ALA A 10 10.13 -8.81 -20.14
C ALA A 10 9.82 -9.66 -18.89
N PHE A 11 9.04 -9.12 -17.96
CA PHE A 11 8.62 -9.87 -16.77
C PHE A 11 7.68 -11.03 -17.12
N GLN A 12 6.68 -10.81 -17.98
CA GLN A 12 5.75 -11.87 -18.41
C GLN A 12 6.49 -13.00 -19.13
N ALA A 13 7.44 -12.67 -20.01
CA ALA A 13 8.24 -13.65 -20.74
C ALA A 13 9.15 -14.49 -19.84
N ALA A 14 9.75 -13.89 -18.80
CA ALA A 14 10.66 -14.59 -17.89
C ALA A 14 9.93 -15.37 -16.79
N SER A 15 8.81 -14.84 -16.29
CA SER A 15 8.06 -15.43 -15.17
C SER A 15 6.95 -16.39 -15.60
N GLY A 16 6.46 -16.28 -16.83
CA GLY A 16 5.28 -17.01 -17.31
C GLY A 16 3.97 -16.57 -16.65
N ILE A 17 3.98 -15.47 -15.88
CA ILE A 17 2.82 -14.98 -15.12
C ILE A 17 2.30 -13.70 -15.77
N ASN A 18 0.99 -13.59 -15.95
CA ASN A 18 0.35 -12.37 -16.43
C ASN A 18 0.52 -11.23 -15.41
N ALA A 19 1.34 -10.24 -15.74
CA ALA A 19 1.61 -9.07 -14.89
C ALA A 19 0.35 -8.31 -14.44
N THR A 20 -0.71 -8.28 -15.26
CA THR A 20 -1.98 -7.61 -14.92
C THR A 20 -2.73 -8.35 -13.82
N GLU A 21 -2.77 -9.68 -13.90
CA GLU A 21 -3.38 -10.53 -12.89
C GLU A 21 -2.61 -10.47 -11.57
N LEU A 22 -1.27 -10.47 -11.64
CA LEU A 22 -0.42 -10.34 -10.45
C LEU A 22 -0.61 -9.00 -9.74
N ARG A 23 -0.67 -7.89 -10.49
CA ARG A 23 -0.98 -6.55 -9.95
C ARG A 23 -2.35 -6.53 -9.28
N THR A 24 -3.35 -7.16 -9.91
CA THR A 24 -4.71 -7.25 -9.38
C THR A 24 -4.74 -8.06 -8.08
N PHE A 25 -4.05 -9.19 -8.03
CA PHE A 25 -3.94 -10.01 -6.83
C PHE A 25 -3.26 -9.28 -5.67
N LEU A 26 -2.13 -8.61 -5.94
CA LEU A 26 -1.44 -7.79 -4.94
C LEU A 26 -2.31 -6.65 -4.44
N ALA A 27 -3.09 -6.00 -5.32
CA ALA A 27 -4.03 -4.96 -4.92
C ALA A 27 -5.12 -5.51 -3.97
N ILE A 28 -5.67 -6.70 -4.25
CA ILE A 28 -6.64 -7.36 -3.36
C ILE A 28 -6.01 -7.68 -2.01
N CYS A 29 -4.80 -8.24 -1.98
CA CYS A 29 -4.07 -8.51 -0.74
C CYS A 29 -3.81 -7.22 0.06
N PHE A 30 -3.45 -6.14 -0.61
CA PHE A 30 -3.21 -4.84 0.01
C PHE A 30 -4.49 -4.26 0.62
N ILE A 31 -5.61 -4.31 -0.11
CA ILE A 31 -6.92 -3.88 0.39
C ILE A 31 -7.34 -4.71 1.61
N ALA A 32 -7.14 -6.03 1.57
CA ALA A 32 -7.42 -6.91 2.71
C ALA A 32 -6.55 -6.56 3.94
N ALA A 33 -5.27 -6.25 3.73
CA ALA A 33 -4.38 -5.81 4.80
C ALA A 33 -4.81 -4.46 5.40
N LEU A 34 -5.29 -3.51 4.57
CA LEU A 34 -5.84 -2.24 5.03
C LEU A 34 -7.11 -2.46 5.88
N PHE A 35 -8.02 -3.32 5.44
CA PHE A 35 -9.21 -3.68 6.25
C PHE A 35 -8.82 -4.35 7.56
N PHE A 36 -7.83 -5.24 7.54
CA PHE A 36 -7.33 -5.86 8.75
C PHE A 36 -6.71 -4.83 9.71
N ALA A 37 -5.91 -3.90 9.19
CA ALA A 37 -5.34 -2.80 9.97
C ALA A 37 -6.42 -1.88 10.55
N TYR A 38 -7.49 -1.60 9.81
CA TYR A 38 -8.65 -0.84 10.28
C TYR A 38 -9.39 -1.57 11.42
N VAL A 39 -9.71 -2.85 11.24
CA VAL A 39 -10.36 -3.66 12.28
C VAL A 39 -9.48 -3.77 13.53
N TRP A 40 -8.17 -3.94 13.35
CA TRP A 40 -7.20 -3.93 14.43
C TRP A 40 -7.16 -2.58 15.15
N ALA A 41 -7.18 -1.46 14.41
CA ALA A 41 -7.21 -0.12 14.97
C ALA A 41 -8.50 0.14 15.78
N ILE A 42 -9.66 -0.38 15.34
CA ILE A 42 -10.91 -0.25 16.09
C ILE A 42 -10.91 -1.11 17.36
N LYS A 43 -10.42 -2.36 17.27
CA LYS A 43 -10.48 -3.29 18.40
C LYS A 43 -9.39 -3.07 19.45
N LYS A 44 -8.24 -2.51 19.06
CA LYS A 44 -7.05 -2.37 19.92
C LYS A 44 -6.32 -1.03 19.77
N GLY A 45 -6.63 -0.26 18.73
CA GLY A 45 -5.83 0.89 18.30
C GLY A 45 -6.03 2.17 19.09
N PHE A 46 -7.14 2.37 19.81
CA PHE A 46 -7.26 3.55 20.67
C PHE A 46 -6.27 3.57 21.84
N ASP A 47 -5.64 2.44 22.16
CA ASP A 47 -4.55 2.36 23.14
C ASP A 47 -3.21 2.82 22.57
N GLY A 48 -2.97 2.64 21.26
CA GLY A 48 -1.75 3.11 20.57
C GLY A 48 -1.87 4.53 19.98
N PHE A 49 -3.09 5.07 19.94
CA PHE A 49 -3.41 6.44 19.57
C PHE A 49 -3.64 7.35 20.80
N HIS A 50 -3.39 6.84 22.01
CA HIS A 50 -3.26 7.67 23.21
C HIS A 50 -2.05 8.60 23.00
N VAL A 51 -2.36 9.83 22.62
CA VAL A 51 -1.41 10.93 22.67
C VAL A 51 -1.65 11.56 24.03
N ASP A 52 -0.67 11.50 24.93
CA ASP A 52 -0.70 12.09 26.28
C ASP A 52 -0.73 13.64 26.26
N GLY A 53 -1.40 14.24 25.27
CA GLY A 53 -1.41 15.68 25.00
C GLY A 53 -0.15 16.19 24.28
N ASP A 54 0.81 15.32 23.93
CA ASP A 54 2.05 15.73 23.26
C ASP A 54 1.84 16.00 21.76
N ILE A 55 2.11 17.24 21.35
CA ILE A 55 2.00 17.74 19.97
C ILE A 55 2.82 16.89 18.98
N PHE A 56 3.96 16.35 19.42
CA PHE A 56 4.80 15.49 18.57
C PHE A 56 4.19 14.11 18.34
N GLY A 57 3.37 13.60 19.27
CA GLY A 57 2.59 12.38 19.09
C GLY A 57 1.56 12.54 17.98
N TYR A 58 0.85 13.67 17.97
CA TYR A 58 -0.12 14.01 16.93
C TYR A 58 0.53 14.18 15.55
N LEU A 59 1.68 14.86 15.48
CA LEU A 59 2.43 15.02 14.24
C LEU A 59 2.87 13.68 13.64
N LYS A 60 3.38 12.75 14.47
CA LYS A 60 3.75 11.39 14.02
C LYS A 60 2.54 10.61 13.50
N LEU A 61 1.37 10.83 14.09
CA LEU A 61 0.13 10.20 13.65
C LEU A 61 -0.26 10.64 12.23
N VAL A 62 -0.26 11.95 12.00
CA VAL A 62 -0.58 12.56 10.71
C VAL A 62 0.43 12.12 9.65
N LEU A 63 1.72 12.07 9.98
CA LEU A 63 2.76 11.60 9.06
C LEU A 63 2.58 10.14 8.65
N LYS A 64 2.20 9.26 9.60
CA LYS A 64 1.92 7.84 9.30
C LYS A 64 0.71 7.70 8.38
N GLY A 65 -0.35 8.47 8.60
CA GLY A 65 -1.51 8.50 7.72
C GLY A 65 -1.16 9.00 6.31
N ALA A 66 -0.40 10.08 6.21
CA ALA A 66 0.05 10.64 4.93
C ALA A 66 0.94 9.67 4.15
N ALA A 67 1.85 8.97 4.83
CA ALA A 67 2.72 7.97 4.20
C ALA A 67 1.92 6.83 3.57
N ILE A 68 0.87 6.34 4.25
CA ILE A 68 -0.02 5.30 3.70
C ILE A 68 -0.70 5.79 2.42
N ILE A 69 -1.25 7.02 2.43
CA ILE A 69 -1.91 7.60 1.26
C ILE A 69 -0.92 7.74 0.09
N ILE A 70 0.31 8.19 0.35
CA ILE A 70 1.35 8.32 -0.68
C ILE A 70 1.69 6.96 -1.28
N VAL A 71 1.86 5.92 -0.46
CA VAL A 71 2.13 4.55 -0.94
C VAL A 71 0.99 4.05 -1.82
N VAL A 72 -0.27 4.29 -1.43
CA VAL A 72 -1.44 3.90 -2.25
C VAL A 72 -1.41 4.62 -3.59
N VAL A 73 -1.23 5.95 -3.59
CA VAL A 73 -1.24 6.74 -4.83
C VAL A 73 -0.11 6.31 -5.77
N ILE A 74 1.10 6.10 -5.25
CA ILE A 74 2.23 5.63 -6.06
C ILE A 74 1.92 4.25 -6.63
N PHE A 75 1.46 3.30 -5.82
CA PHE A 75 1.19 1.93 -6.27
C PHE A 75 0.11 1.82 -7.34
N PHE A 76 -0.91 2.68 -7.30
CA PHE A 76 -2.02 2.65 -8.26
C PHE A 76 -1.83 3.58 -9.47
N THR A 77 -0.96 4.59 -9.39
CA THR A 77 -0.78 5.59 -10.46
C THR A 77 0.47 5.32 -11.30
N TYR A 78 1.53 4.76 -10.71
CA TYR A 78 2.82 4.50 -11.35
C TYR A 78 3.16 3.00 -11.35
#